data_AF-A0A2V7G002-F1
#
_entry.id   AF-A0A2V7G002-F1
#
_cell.length_a   1.000
_cell.length_b   1.000
_cell.length_c   1.000
_cell.angle_alpha   90.00
_cell.angle_beta   90.00
_cell.angle_gamma   90.00
#
_symmetry.space_group_name_H-M   'P 1'
#
loop_
_entity.id
_entity.type
_entity.pdbx_description
1 polymer ?
#
loop_
_entity_poly.entity_id
_entity_poly.type
_entity_poly.pdbx_seq_one_letter_code
_entity_poly.pdbx_strand_id
1 'polypeptide(L)'
;MPPIRSRRRLLAGVAAAALAAVAACTHEPTAPVSAGSTNPALSLPEANMMGEAVAADAQSELDGATLSSGTFLPGLGAPITPFGAGDAFCMPTRTPASPADADGDRVPDAVRIAFTGCGFAMGSEADTVRGTIDIVDPTPTVADRSVKTVFTDLTWVHVRDGKVRSLVVNGTRETDRDASVIAQIEKDFKSTYTFPDGSTASHDRTWNSTFTADAAGSIQPDARLPSGTLSIDGTSTWTHGTNSYALTVSTNPVLHYNASCTARPKFDAGTLKTTVTRNSTTSTVTIAFTACGQYTVTRS
;
A
#
# COMPACT_ATOMS: atom_id res chain seq x y z
N MET A 1 -6.03 -6.18 36.17
CA MET A 1 -6.21 -5.68 34.80
C MET A 1 -4.88 -5.79 34.08
N PRO A 2 -4.73 -6.65 33.06
CA PRO A 2 -3.47 -6.76 32.34
C PRO A 2 -3.32 -5.55 31.40
N PRO A 3 -2.10 -5.00 31.24
CA PRO A 3 -1.87 -3.80 30.46
C PRO A 3 -2.08 -4.05 28.97
N ILE A 4 -2.76 -3.12 28.32
CA ILE A 4 -2.92 -3.01 26.86
C ILE A 4 -1.52 -2.95 26.25
N ARG A 5 -1.09 -4.03 25.59
CA ARG A 5 0.20 -4.12 24.89
C ARG A 5 0.22 -3.08 23.76
N SER A 6 1.04 -2.04 23.90
CA SER A 6 1.29 -1.08 22.84
C SER A 6 1.96 -1.81 21.67
N ARG A 7 1.32 -1.81 20.50
CA ARG A 7 1.92 -2.28 19.24
C ARG A 7 3.16 -1.41 18.98
N ARG A 8 4.34 -1.97 19.23
CA ARG A 8 5.63 -1.32 18.96
C ARG A 8 5.70 -1.06 17.45
N ARG A 9 5.69 0.21 17.09
CA ARG A 9 5.67 0.67 15.69
C ARG A 9 7.03 0.39 15.05
N LEU A 10 7.02 -0.26 13.90
CA LEU A 10 8.13 -0.25 12.94
C LEU A 10 8.46 1.22 12.62
N LEU A 11 9.49 1.76 13.27
CA LEU A 11 10.05 3.08 12.99
C LEU A 11 10.96 2.92 11.78
N ALA A 12 10.34 2.84 10.61
CA ALA A 12 11.03 2.63 9.37
C ALA A 12 10.19 3.15 8.22
N GLY A 13 10.67 4.18 7.52
CA GLY A 13 10.06 4.74 6.32
C GLY A 13 9.87 3.76 5.15
N VAL A 14 10.16 2.48 5.29
CA VAL A 14 9.96 1.52 4.17
C VAL A 14 9.05 0.34 4.57
N ALA A 15 8.75 0.15 5.85
CA ALA A 15 8.01 -1.02 6.35
C ALA A 15 6.48 -0.83 6.45
N ALA A 16 5.97 0.40 6.37
CA ALA A 16 4.56 0.69 6.64
C ALA A 16 3.63 0.45 5.44
N ALA A 17 4.14 0.48 4.19
CA ALA A 17 3.37 0.10 3.00
C ALA A 17 2.90 -1.36 3.09
N ALA A 18 3.74 -2.25 3.63
CA ALA A 18 3.40 -3.66 3.77
C ALA A 18 2.58 -4.00 5.01
N LEU A 19 2.74 -3.26 6.12
CA LEU A 19 1.86 -3.46 7.28
C LEU A 19 0.39 -3.13 6.97
N ALA A 20 0.13 -2.22 6.04
CA ALA A 20 -1.21 -1.91 5.56
C ALA A 20 -1.81 -3.08 4.75
N ALA A 21 -1.02 -3.67 3.85
CA ALA A 21 -1.42 -4.83 3.05
C ALA A 21 -1.52 -6.13 3.84
N VAL A 22 -0.69 -6.33 4.88
CA VAL A 22 -0.88 -7.45 5.83
C VAL A 22 -2.17 -7.28 6.63
N ALA A 23 -2.68 -6.05 6.82
CA ALA A 23 -3.96 -5.82 7.49
C ALA A 23 -5.15 -6.40 6.71
N ALA A 24 -5.11 -6.40 5.36
CA ALA A 24 -6.09 -7.10 4.52
C ALA A 24 -6.11 -8.63 4.75
N CYS A 25 -5.07 -9.18 5.38
CA CYS A 25 -5.01 -10.60 5.74
C CYS A 25 -5.37 -10.84 7.22
N THR A 26 -5.74 -9.81 7.99
CA THR A 26 -5.95 -9.88 9.45
C THR A 26 -7.38 -9.71 9.92
N HIS A 27 -8.31 -9.30 9.04
CA HIS A 27 -9.69 -9.11 9.44
C HIS A 27 -10.45 -10.43 9.27
N GLU A 28 -11.00 -10.94 10.38
CA GLU A 28 -12.25 -11.67 10.25
C GLU A 28 -13.28 -10.67 9.74
N PRO A 29 -14.12 -11.01 8.74
CA PRO A 29 -14.96 -10.05 8.05
C PRO A 29 -15.92 -9.39 9.05
N THR A 30 -15.57 -8.21 9.55
CA THR A 30 -16.47 -7.37 10.36
C THR A 30 -17.33 -6.48 9.49
N ALA A 31 -17.04 -6.40 8.18
CA ALA A 31 -17.87 -5.71 7.22
C ALA A 31 -19.13 -6.54 6.93
N PRO A 32 -20.33 -6.09 7.31
CA PRO A 32 -21.56 -6.73 6.88
C PRO A 32 -21.69 -6.57 5.36
N VAL A 33 -21.94 -7.67 4.66
CA VAL A 33 -22.03 -7.69 3.20
C VAL A 33 -23.40 -8.14 2.78
N SER A 34 -24.08 -7.29 2.01
CA SER A 34 -25.44 -7.52 1.53
C SER A 34 -25.42 -7.99 0.07
N ALA A 35 -26.29 -8.95 -0.26
CA ALA A 35 -26.47 -9.44 -1.62
C ALA A 35 -27.46 -8.54 -2.38
N GLY A 36 -27.00 -7.87 -3.44
CA GLY A 36 -27.83 -7.07 -4.35
C GLY A 36 -28.22 -7.76 -5.66
N SER A 37 -27.52 -8.83 -6.07
CA SER A 37 -27.77 -9.55 -7.33
C SER A 37 -27.90 -11.06 -7.16
N THR A 38 -28.78 -11.65 -7.99
CA THR A 38 -29.09 -13.08 -8.05
C THR A 38 -28.13 -13.88 -8.94
N ASN A 39 -27.33 -13.22 -9.80
CA ASN A 39 -26.29 -13.85 -10.60
C ASN A 39 -25.01 -12.98 -10.67
N PRO A 40 -24.28 -12.87 -9.55
CA PRO A 40 -23.11 -12.02 -9.47
C PRO A 40 -21.87 -12.68 -10.11
N ALA A 41 -20.96 -11.87 -10.65
CA ALA A 41 -19.69 -12.32 -11.25
C ALA A 41 -18.77 -13.03 -10.24
N LEU A 42 -18.88 -12.65 -8.96
CA LEU A 42 -18.13 -13.20 -7.83
C LEU A 42 -19.06 -13.52 -6.66
N SER A 43 -18.73 -14.55 -5.87
CA SER A 43 -19.44 -14.90 -4.65
C SER A 43 -19.27 -13.86 -3.54
N LEU A 44 -20.06 -13.95 -2.47
CA LEU A 44 -19.99 -12.99 -1.35
C LEU A 44 -18.63 -13.07 -0.64
N PRO A 45 -18.09 -14.27 -0.33
CA PRO A 45 -16.76 -14.39 0.27
C PRO A 45 -15.65 -13.85 -0.65
N GLU A 46 -15.74 -14.08 -1.96
CA GLU A 46 -14.78 -13.53 -2.93
C GLU A 46 -14.84 -11.99 -2.98
N ALA A 47 -16.04 -11.40 -2.86
CA ALA A 47 -16.19 -9.95 -2.80
C ALA A 47 -15.56 -9.35 -1.54
N ASN A 48 -15.66 -10.03 -0.40
CA ASN A 48 -15.04 -9.58 0.86
C ASN A 48 -13.52 -9.59 0.75
N MET A 49 -12.97 -10.72 0.31
CA MET A 49 -11.52 -10.89 0.15
C MET A 49 -10.95 -9.87 -0.84
N MET A 50 -11.60 -9.70 -2.00
CA MET A 50 -11.20 -8.69 -2.99
C MET A 50 -11.33 -7.28 -2.41
N GLY A 51 -12.43 -6.98 -1.70
CA GLY A 51 -12.66 -5.68 -1.09
C GLY A 51 -11.61 -5.30 -0.06
N GLU A 52 -11.20 -6.24 0.79
CA GLU A 52 -10.12 -6.06 1.76
C GLU A 52 -8.77 -5.77 1.07
N ALA A 53 -8.43 -6.52 0.03
CA ALA A 53 -7.20 -6.30 -0.74
C ALA A 53 -7.20 -4.94 -1.45
N VAL A 54 -8.29 -4.59 -2.15
CA VAL A 54 -8.44 -3.30 -2.84
C VAL A 54 -8.38 -2.13 -1.86
N ALA A 55 -8.97 -2.25 -0.67
CA ALA A 55 -8.91 -1.22 0.37
C ALA A 55 -7.47 -1.02 0.90
N ALA A 56 -6.72 -2.11 1.09
CA ALA A 56 -5.33 -2.02 1.50
C ALA A 56 -4.41 -1.48 0.40
N ASP A 57 -4.72 -1.79 -0.86
CA ASP A 57 -3.99 -1.27 -2.01
C ASP A 57 -4.20 0.23 -2.20
N ALA A 58 -5.43 0.72 -2.03
CA ALA A 58 -5.68 2.16 -2.01
C ALA A 58 -4.88 2.88 -0.91
N GLN A 59 -4.71 2.26 0.26
CA GLN A 59 -3.84 2.79 1.29
C GLN A 59 -2.34 2.74 0.89
N SER A 60 -1.94 1.70 0.16
CA SER A 60 -0.57 1.53 -0.34
C SER A 60 -0.16 2.59 -1.35
N GLU A 61 -1.11 3.17 -2.11
CA GLU A 61 -0.84 4.33 -2.99
C GLU A 61 -0.15 5.45 -2.20
N LEU A 62 -0.77 5.86 -1.08
CA LEU A 62 -0.25 6.90 -0.20
C LEU A 62 1.02 6.49 0.54
N ASP A 63 1.13 5.23 0.96
CA ASP A 63 2.34 4.75 1.64
C ASP A 63 3.55 4.75 0.71
N GLY A 64 3.37 4.42 -0.58
CA GLY A 64 4.43 4.51 -1.60
C GLY A 64 4.75 5.95 -2.00
N ALA A 65 3.78 6.86 -1.95
CA ALA A 65 4.04 8.29 -2.12
C ALA A 65 4.96 8.85 -1.01
N THR A 66 4.85 8.32 0.21
CA THR A 66 5.35 9.00 1.42
C THR A 66 6.35 8.21 2.22
N LEU A 67 6.85 7.08 1.66
CA LEU A 67 7.73 6.10 2.27
C LEU A 67 7.73 6.21 3.81
N SER A 68 6.55 5.85 4.31
CA SER A 68 6.26 5.02 5.47
C SER A 68 6.67 5.49 6.89
N SER A 69 7.00 6.77 7.08
CA SER A 69 6.73 7.48 8.36
C SER A 69 5.90 8.75 8.15
N GLY A 70 5.37 8.89 6.93
CA GLY A 70 4.84 10.12 6.38
C GLY A 70 5.94 11.06 5.88
N THR A 71 7.19 10.86 6.27
CA THR A 71 8.35 11.61 5.78
C THR A 71 8.58 11.27 4.31
N PHE A 72 8.47 12.26 3.41
CA PHE A 72 8.97 12.13 2.04
C PHE A 72 10.34 11.48 2.04
N LEU A 73 10.62 10.67 1.01
CA LEU A 73 11.96 10.16 0.68
C LEU A 73 12.98 11.20 1.13
N PRO A 74 13.64 11.02 2.29
CA PRO A 74 14.55 12.03 2.72
C PRO A 74 15.65 12.03 1.69
N GLY A 75 16.07 13.23 1.27
CA GLY A 75 17.28 13.38 0.47
C GLY A 75 18.31 12.42 1.07
N LEU A 76 18.70 11.40 0.30
CA LEU A 76 19.29 10.17 0.85
C LEU A 76 20.73 10.36 1.36
N GLY A 77 21.11 11.59 1.67
CA GLY A 77 22.37 11.96 2.30
C GLY A 77 22.53 11.40 3.72
N ALA A 78 21.43 11.10 4.43
CA ALA A 78 21.50 10.42 5.73
C ALA A 78 21.62 8.89 5.57
N PRO A 79 22.44 8.17 6.36
CA PRO A 79 22.51 6.71 6.34
C PRO A 79 21.15 6.08 6.66
N ILE A 80 20.84 4.94 6.05
CA ILE A 80 19.62 4.18 6.41
C ILE A 80 19.72 3.80 7.89
N THR A 81 18.76 4.24 8.70
CA THR A 81 18.70 3.86 10.10
C THR A 81 18.20 2.42 10.23
N PRO A 82 18.74 1.64 11.18
CA PRO A 82 18.30 0.27 11.39
C PRO A 82 16.83 0.24 11.82
N PHE A 83 16.10 -0.76 11.33
CA PHE A 83 14.69 -0.98 11.66
C PHE A 83 14.58 -2.19 12.58
N GLY A 84 13.81 -2.10 13.66
CA GLY A 84 13.64 -3.20 14.63
C GLY A 84 13.52 -2.73 16.07
N ALA A 85 13.07 -3.63 16.95
CA ALA A 85 13.09 -3.44 18.39
C ALA A 85 13.62 -4.71 19.07
N GLY A 86 14.53 -4.56 20.04
CA GLY A 86 15.24 -5.67 20.67
C GLY A 86 16.62 -5.90 20.04
N ASP A 87 17.13 -7.13 20.11
CA ASP A 87 18.52 -7.47 19.70
C ASP A 87 18.65 -7.83 18.20
N ALA A 88 17.54 -7.78 17.45
CA ALA A 88 17.51 -8.03 16.01
C ALA A 88 17.22 -6.72 15.25
N PHE A 89 18.16 -6.30 14.40
CA PHE A 89 18.04 -5.13 13.53
C PHE A 89 18.02 -5.59 12.06
N CYS A 90 17.06 -5.09 11.28
CA CYS A 90 17.14 -5.10 9.83
C CYS A 90 17.94 -3.89 9.38
N MET A 91 19.01 -4.15 8.64
CA MET A 91 19.78 -3.12 7.95
C MET A 91 19.74 -3.43 6.45
N PRO A 92 18.81 -2.85 5.68
CA PRO A 92 18.83 -3.02 4.25
C PRO A 92 20.09 -2.35 3.67
N THR A 93 20.58 -2.88 2.56
CA THR A 93 21.76 -2.35 1.87
C THR A 93 21.33 -1.26 0.90
N ARG A 94 21.99 -0.10 0.95
CA ARG A 94 21.83 0.98 -0.03
C ARG A 94 22.95 0.95 -1.05
N THR A 95 22.66 1.06 -2.33
CA THR A 95 23.67 1.14 -3.39
C THR A 95 23.25 2.12 -4.48
N PRO A 96 24.08 3.12 -4.84
CA PRO A 96 25.31 3.51 -4.14
C PRO A 96 25.02 4.07 -2.74
N ALA A 97 26.02 4.06 -1.85
CA ALA A 97 25.86 4.57 -0.49
C ALA A 97 25.55 6.08 -0.47
N SER A 98 26.03 6.83 -1.46
CA SER A 98 25.74 8.25 -1.67
C SER A 98 25.33 8.43 -3.13
N PRO A 99 24.03 8.30 -3.45
CA PRO A 99 23.55 8.55 -4.81
C PRO A 99 23.73 10.02 -5.19
N ALA A 100 23.96 10.26 -6.48
CA ALA A 100 23.89 11.59 -7.05
C ALA A 100 22.44 12.09 -7.03
N ASP A 101 22.31 13.41 -7.02
CA ASP A 101 21.08 14.19 -7.16
C ASP A 101 21.53 15.39 -8.00
N ALA A 102 21.49 15.20 -9.32
CA ALA A 102 22.18 16.08 -10.26
C ALA A 102 21.49 17.44 -10.45
N ASP A 103 20.19 17.54 -10.21
CA ASP A 103 19.42 18.78 -10.28
C ASP A 103 19.04 19.37 -8.90
N GLY A 104 19.29 18.65 -7.81
CA GLY A 104 19.13 19.13 -6.44
C GLY A 104 17.69 19.14 -5.96
N ASP A 105 16.80 18.37 -6.58
CA ASP A 105 15.38 18.33 -6.25
C ASP A 105 15.03 17.39 -5.08
N ARG A 106 16.06 16.70 -4.56
CA ARG A 106 16.06 15.73 -3.45
C ARG A 106 15.63 14.31 -3.82
N VAL A 107 15.47 14.03 -5.10
CA VAL A 107 15.33 12.67 -5.64
C VAL A 107 16.72 12.20 -6.09
N PRO A 108 17.17 11.01 -5.68
CA PRO A 108 18.42 10.46 -6.21
C PRO A 108 18.26 10.11 -7.70
N ASP A 109 19.28 10.40 -8.52
CA ASP A 109 19.33 9.98 -9.93
C ASP A 109 18.99 8.48 -10.05
N ALA A 110 19.64 7.67 -9.20
CA ALA A 110 19.32 6.26 -9.01
C ALA A 110 19.88 5.73 -7.69
N VAL A 111 19.09 4.92 -7.01
CA VAL A 111 19.52 4.17 -5.83
C VAL A 111 18.72 2.87 -5.69
N ARG A 112 19.39 1.83 -5.22
CA ARG A 112 18.80 0.56 -4.82
C ARG A 112 18.81 0.41 -3.31
N ILE A 113 17.69 -0.03 -2.76
CA ILE A 113 17.54 -0.50 -1.38
C ILE A 113 17.25 -2.00 -1.44
N ALA A 114 18.14 -2.81 -0.88
CA ALA A 114 18.03 -4.27 -0.87
C ALA A 114 17.81 -4.82 0.54
N PHE A 115 16.77 -5.65 0.68
CA PHE A 115 16.44 -6.36 1.90
C PHE A 115 16.91 -7.82 1.79
N THR A 116 17.97 -8.19 2.50
CA THR A 116 18.59 -9.53 2.44
C THR A 116 18.03 -10.46 3.53
N GLY A 117 16.71 -10.65 3.56
CA GLY A 117 16.06 -11.56 4.51
C GLY A 117 16.02 -11.03 5.94
N CYS A 118 15.66 -9.76 6.10
CA CYS A 118 15.48 -9.11 7.39
C CYS A 118 14.36 -9.77 8.20
N GLY A 119 14.71 -10.52 9.24
CA GLY A 119 13.76 -11.23 10.10
C GLY A 119 13.74 -10.69 11.53
N PHE A 120 12.55 -10.62 12.13
CA PHE A 120 12.34 -10.31 13.54
C PHE A 120 11.39 -11.35 14.13
N ALA A 121 11.68 -11.87 15.32
CA ALA A 121 10.81 -12.80 16.01
C ALA A 121 10.59 -12.36 17.46
N MET A 122 9.34 -12.38 17.91
CA MET A 122 8.95 -12.10 19.30
C MET A 122 7.83 -13.06 19.72
N GLY A 123 8.15 -14.03 20.57
CA GLY A 123 7.18 -15.02 21.04
C GLY A 123 6.65 -15.89 19.89
N SER A 124 5.34 -15.90 19.68
CA SER A 124 4.68 -16.62 18.58
C SER A 124 4.55 -15.80 17.29
N GLU A 125 5.15 -14.60 17.25
CA GLU A 125 5.12 -13.70 16.10
C GLU A 125 6.49 -13.63 15.42
N ALA A 126 6.51 -13.62 14.09
CA ALA A 126 7.70 -13.34 13.32
C ALA A 126 7.37 -12.52 12.07
N ASP A 127 8.20 -11.53 11.77
CA ASP A 127 8.12 -10.70 10.58
C ASP A 127 9.38 -10.88 9.73
N THR A 128 9.24 -11.02 8.42
CA THR A 128 10.38 -11.08 7.48
C THR A 128 10.15 -10.13 6.32
N VAL A 129 11.20 -9.42 5.91
CA VAL A 129 11.23 -8.54 4.73
C VAL A 129 12.40 -8.92 3.82
N ARG A 130 12.15 -9.07 2.52
CA ARG A 130 13.18 -9.36 1.51
C ARG A 130 12.81 -8.76 0.16
N GLY A 131 13.77 -8.70 -0.76
CA GLY A 131 13.57 -8.14 -2.10
C GLY A 131 14.20 -6.76 -2.24
N THR A 132 13.87 -6.02 -3.29
CA THR A 132 14.49 -4.72 -3.58
C THR A 132 13.50 -3.64 -3.95
N ILE A 133 13.90 -2.40 -3.69
CA ILE A 133 13.27 -1.18 -4.17
C ILE A 133 14.34 -0.37 -4.90
N ASP A 134 14.11 -0.02 -6.15
CA ASP A 134 14.88 1.02 -6.83
C ASP A 134 14.10 2.32 -6.79
N ILE A 135 14.78 3.42 -6.48
CA ILE A 135 14.27 4.79 -6.56
C ILE A 135 15.12 5.49 -7.62
N VAL A 136 14.46 6.04 -8.61
CA VAL A 136 15.08 6.62 -9.80
C VAL A 136 14.39 7.96 -10.07
N ASP A 137 15.18 8.99 -10.29
CA ASP A 137 14.72 10.22 -10.91
C ASP A 137 14.57 9.98 -12.43
N PRO A 138 13.35 10.04 -12.99
CA PRO A 138 13.15 9.85 -14.42
C PRO A 138 13.66 11.03 -15.26
N THR A 139 13.93 12.18 -14.64
CA THR A 139 14.27 13.46 -15.23
C THR A 139 15.46 14.10 -14.51
N PRO A 140 16.63 13.43 -14.40
CA PRO A 140 17.76 13.75 -13.50
C PRO A 140 18.52 15.06 -13.80
N THR A 141 17.96 15.92 -14.64
CA THR A 141 18.53 17.23 -14.98
C THR A 141 17.48 18.34 -14.86
N VAL A 142 16.28 18.02 -14.36
CA VAL A 142 15.11 18.89 -14.29
C VAL A 142 14.52 18.75 -12.90
N ALA A 143 14.66 19.82 -12.10
CA ALA A 143 14.20 19.81 -10.72
C ALA A 143 12.66 19.84 -10.58
N ASP A 144 12.01 18.72 -10.88
CA ASP A 144 10.55 18.53 -10.92
C ASP A 144 10.00 17.55 -9.87
N ARG A 145 10.89 16.92 -9.10
CA ARG A 145 10.59 16.00 -7.99
C ARG A 145 9.83 14.76 -8.44
N SER A 146 9.95 14.40 -9.71
CA SER A 146 9.40 13.17 -10.22
C SER A 146 10.17 11.98 -9.63
N VAL A 147 9.45 10.93 -9.24
CA VAL A 147 10.06 9.74 -8.65
C VAL A 147 9.50 8.51 -9.31
N LYS A 148 10.39 7.69 -9.85
CA LYS A 148 10.10 6.32 -10.26
C LYS A 148 10.57 5.35 -9.18
N THR A 149 9.65 4.57 -8.65
CA THR A 149 9.93 3.47 -7.72
C THR A 149 9.70 2.13 -8.43
N VAL A 150 10.69 1.25 -8.43
CA VAL A 150 10.59 -0.10 -8.97
C VAL A 150 10.69 -1.11 -7.84
N PHE A 151 9.69 -1.98 -7.73
CA PHE A 151 9.62 -3.05 -6.76
C PHE A 151 10.00 -4.37 -7.44
N THR A 152 10.94 -5.10 -6.84
CA THR A 152 11.36 -6.43 -7.34
C THR A 152 11.34 -7.44 -6.21
N ASP A 153 10.40 -8.39 -6.31
CA ASP A 153 10.13 -9.45 -5.33
C ASP A 153 10.10 -8.95 -3.89
N LEU A 154 9.60 -7.73 -3.70
CA LEU A 154 9.55 -7.12 -2.39
C LEU A 154 8.48 -7.85 -1.57
N THR A 155 8.97 -8.66 -0.66
CA THR A 155 8.18 -9.64 0.07
C THR A 155 8.16 -9.28 1.54
N TRP A 156 6.97 -9.29 2.11
CA TRP A 156 6.75 -9.27 3.55
C TRP A 156 6.04 -10.53 3.98
N VAL A 157 6.52 -11.13 5.05
CA VAL A 157 5.92 -12.32 5.66
C VAL A 157 5.66 -11.99 7.12
N HIS A 158 4.41 -12.16 7.56
CA HIS A 158 4.02 -12.10 8.96
C HIS A 158 3.52 -13.48 9.39
N VAL A 159 4.15 -14.03 10.42
CA VAL A 159 3.75 -15.26 11.07
C VAL A 159 3.20 -14.91 12.44
N ARG A 160 2.05 -15.47 12.79
CA ARG A 160 1.47 -15.37 14.13
C ARG A 160 0.74 -16.65 14.47
N ASP A 161 1.09 -17.26 15.59
CA ASP A 161 0.46 -18.49 16.09
C ASP A 161 0.43 -19.60 15.03
N GLY A 162 1.53 -19.74 14.28
CA GLY A 162 1.68 -20.72 13.20
C GLY A 162 0.96 -20.37 11.89
N LYS A 163 0.17 -19.30 11.84
CA LYS A 163 -0.48 -18.82 10.61
C LYS A 163 0.43 -17.85 9.87
N VAL A 164 0.64 -18.10 8.58
CA VAL A 164 1.47 -17.28 7.70
C VAL A 164 0.58 -16.33 6.89
N ARG A 165 1.03 -15.09 6.77
CA ARG A 165 0.49 -14.07 5.86
C ARG A 165 1.65 -13.51 5.06
N SER A 166 1.44 -13.24 3.79
CA SER A 166 2.47 -12.54 3.03
C SER A 166 1.92 -11.65 1.94
N LEU A 167 2.74 -10.68 1.56
CA LEU A 167 2.56 -9.84 0.41
C LEU A 167 3.86 -9.90 -0.40
N VAL A 168 3.75 -10.14 -1.69
CA VAL A 168 4.83 -9.91 -2.66
C VAL A 168 4.40 -8.80 -3.60
N VAL A 169 5.25 -7.78 -3.75
CA VAL A 169 5.02 -6.65 -4.64
C VAL A 169 6.07 -6.63 -5.74
N ASN A 170 5.60 -6.49 -6.97
CA ASN A 170 6.40 -6.31 -8.18
C ASN A 170 5.81 -5.17 -9.02
N GLY A 171 6.66 -4.49 -9.78
CA GLY A 171 6.22 -3.49 -10.76
C GLY A 171 6.73 -2.08 -10.46
N THR A 172 6.17 -1.10 -11.15
CA THR A 172 6.65 0.28 -11.11
C THR A 172 5.55 1.24 -10.67
N ARG A 173 5.93 2.22 -9.86
CA ARG A 173 5.12 3.41 -9.58
C ARG A 173 5.90 4.66 -9.92
N GLU A 174 5.34 5.49 -10.78
CA GLU A 174 5.87 6.83 -11.06
C GLU A 174 5.02 7.85 -10.30
N THR A 175 5.62 8.94 -9.84
CA THR A 175 4.96 9.91 -8.98
C THR A 175 5.49 11.31 -9.24
N ASP A 176 4.59 12.22 -9.58
CA ASP A 176 4.86 13.66 -9.72
C ASP A 176 4.26 14.42 -8.54
N ARG A 177 4.98 15.43 -8.04
CA ARG A 177 4.72 16.00 -6.71
C ARG A 177 4.85 17.51 -6.70
N ASP A 178 3.87 18.17 -6.10
CA ASP A 178 4.00 19.56 -5.67
C ASP A 178 3.58 19.72 -4.19
N ALA A 179 3.49 20.96 -3.72
CA ALA A 179 3.17 21.27 -2.34
C ALA A 179 1.68 21.02 -1.96
N SER A 180 0.84 20.62 -2.90
CA SER A 180 -0.62 20.43 -2.74
C SER A 180 -1.12 19.11 -3.32
N VAL A 181 -0.48 18.61 -4.38
CA VAL A 181 -0.92 17.45 -5.15
C VAL A 181 0.21 16.44 -5.32
N ILE A 182 -0.15 15.16 -5.23
CA ILE A 182 0.71 14.04 -5.61
C ILE A 182 -0.06 13.23 -6.66
N ALA A 183 0.45 13.18 -7.87
CA ALA A 183 -0.08 12.34 -8.95
C ALA A 183 0.78 11.08 -9.08
N GLN A 184 0.16 9.91 -9.23
CA GLN A 184 0.85 8.63 -9.33
C GLN A 184 0.26 7.79 -10.44
N ILE A 185 1.13 7.02 -11.09
CA ILE A 185 0.74 6.01 -12.06
C ILE A 185 1.43 4.69 -11.73
N GLU A 186 0.65 3.62 -11.69
CA GLU A 186 1.13 2.25 -11.57
C GLU A 186 1.29 1.61 -12.96
N LYS A 187 2.42 0.97 -13.20
CA LYS A 187 2.73 0.21 -14.43
C LYS A 187 3.21 -1.18 -14.05
N ASP A 188 2.56 -2.20 -14.63
CA ASP A 188 2.83 -3.62 -14.37
C ASP A 188 2.88 -3.95 -12.87
N PHE A 189 2.01 -3.31 -12.08
CA PHE A 189 2.07 -3.35 -10.63
C PHE A 189 1.25 -4.52 -10.09
N LYS A 190 1.93 -5.48 -9.47
CA LYS A 190 1.32 -6.70 -8.99
C LYS A 190 1.55 -6.91 -7.49
N SER A 191 0.46 -7.07 -6.77
CA SER A 191 0.46 -7.60 -5.40
C SER A 191 0.06 -9.07 -5.40
N THR A 192 0.78 -9.91 -4.68
CA THR A 192 0.40 -11.32 -4.42
C THR A 192 0.25 -11.54 -2.93
N TYR A 193 -0.94 -11.93 -2.50
CA TYR A 193 -1.32 -12.15 -1.12
C TYR A 193 -1.28 -13.63 -0.78
N THR A 194 -0.90 -13.93 0.45
CA THR A 194 -1.14 -15.22 1.09
C THR A 194 -1.93 -14.97 2.36
N PHE A 195 -3.10 -15.59 2.44
CA PHE A 195 -4.03 -15.45 3.56
C PHE A 195 -3.74 -16.49 4.65
N PRO A 196 -4.29 -16.30 5.88
CA PRO A 196 -4.01 -17.19 7.02
C PRO A 196 -4.41 -18.65 6.85
N ASP A 197 -5.32 -18.94 5.91
CA ASP A 197 -5.77 -20.28 5.54
C ASP A 197 -4.87 -20.94 4.48
N GLY A 198 -3.82 -20.24 4.02
CA GLY A 198 -2.89 -20.67 2.99
C GLY A 198 -3.37 -20.38 1.56
N SER A 199 -4.58 -19.85 1.38
CA SER A 199 -5.04 -19.42 0.05
C SER A 199 -4.22 -18.23 -0.46
N THR A 200 -4.12 -18.11 -1.78
CA THR A 200 -3.37 -17.04 -2.43
C THR A 200 -4.23 -16.32 -3.44
N ALA A 201 -4.11 -15.00 -3.48
CA ALA A 201 -4.69 -14.17 -4.52
C ALA A 201 -3.65 -13.22 -5.09
N SER A 202 -3.87 -12.72 -6.31
CA SER A 202 -3.05 -11.66 -6.88
C SER A 202 -3.91 -10.55 -7.47
N HIS A 203 -3.39 -9.33 -7.39
CA HIS A 203 -3.97 -8.13 -7.93
C HIS A 203 -2.97 -7.46 -8.85
N ASP A 204 -3.23 -7.50 -10.14
CA ASP A 204 -2.44 -6.84 -11.18
C ASP A 204 -3.12 -5.51 -11.55
N ARG A 205 -2.42 -4.39 -11.49
CA ARG A 205 -3.02 -3.06 -11.47
C ARG A 205 -2.37 -2.10 -12.47
N THR A 206 -3.24 -1.32 -13.09
CA THR A 206 -2.89 -0.11 -13.85
C THR A 206 -3.80 1.01 -13.34
N TRP A 207 -3.38 1.62 -12.24
CA TRP A 207 -4.13 2.69 -11.57
C TRP A 207 -3.45 4.04 -11.77
N ASN A 208 -4.28 5.07 -11.92
CA ASN A 208 -3.88 6.46 -11.75
C ASN A 208 -4.46 6.95 -10.43
N SER A 209 -3.61 7.52 -9.60
CA SER A 209 -3.96 7.97 -8.25
C SER A 209 -3.57 9.43 -8.08
N THR A 210 -4.48 10.25 -7.57
CA THR A 210 -4.21 11.68 -7.29
C THR A 210 -4.59 11.99 -5.86
N PHE A 211 -3.58 12.29 -5.03
CA PHE A 211 -3.79 12.84 -3.71
C PHE A 211 -3.80 14.37 -3.76
N THR A 212 -4.79 15.00 -3.13
CA THR A 212 -4.89 16.46 -2.96
C THR A 212 -5.01 16.78 -1.49
N ALA A 213 -4.07 17.56 -0.95
CA ALA A 213 -4.10 17.96 0.46
C ALA A 213 -5.30 18.88 0.77
N ASP A 214 -5.89 18.75 1.97
CA ASP A 214 -7.01 19.61 2.38
C ASP A 214 -6.60 21.09 2.45
N ALA A 215 -5.36 21.33 2.86
CA ALA A 215 -4.73 22.64 2.84
C ALA A 215 -3.69 22.69 1.71
N ALA A 216 -3.95 23.51 0.68
CA ALA A 216 -2.98 23.74 -0.38
C ALA A 216 -1.63 24.23 0.18
N GLY A 217 -0.52 23.71 -0.35
CA GLY A 217 0.83 24.03 0.12
C GLY A 217 1.26 23.29 1.40
N SER A 218 0.40 22.46 2.00
CA SER A 218 0.72 21.75 3.26
C SER A 218 1.54 20.49 3.07
N ILE A 219 1.77 20.04 1.84
CA ILE A 219 2.70 18.95 1.55
C ILE A 219 4.12 19.49 1.69
N GLN A 220 4.81 19.02 2.72
CA GLN A 220 6.16 19.46 3.06
C GLN A 220 7.16 18.31 2.91
N PRO A 221 8.34 18.54 2.33
CA PRO A 221 9.41 17.56 2.33
C PRO A 221 9.72 17.07 3.75
N ASP A 222 10.09 15.80 3.89
CA ASP A 222 10.50 15.17 5.14
C ASP A 222 9.47 15.22 6.28
N ALA A 223 8.24 15.65 6.01
CA ALA A 223 7.16 15.75 6.98
C ALA A 223 6.01 14.83 6.60
N ARG A 224 5.22 14.42 7.60
CA ARG A 224 4.06 13.54 7.39
C ARG A 224 3.10 14.10 6.37
N LEU A 225 2.60 13.23 5.49
CA LEU A 225 1.50 13.57 4.60
C LEU A 225 0.34 14.18 5.41
N PRO A 226 -0.11 15.40 5.06
CA PRO A 226 -1.27 16.01 5.69
C PRO A 226 -2.54 15.24 5.37
N SER A 227 -3.66 15.59 6.02
CA SER A 227 -4.97 15.11 5.57
C SER A 227 -5.28 15.64 4.17
N GLY A 228 -6.10 14.90 3.44
CA GLY A 228 -6.42 15.20 2.06
C GLY A 228 -7.35 14.17 1.44
N THR A 229 -7.61 14.32 0.15
CA THR A 229 -8.43 13.39 -0.62
C THR A 229 -7.57 12.59 -1.60
N LEU A 230 -7.92 11.33 -1.81
CA LEU A 230 -7.31 10.44 -2.78
C LEU A 230 -8.37 10.04 -3.81
N SER A 231 -8.12 10.43 -5.07
CA SER A 231 -8.81 9.90 -6.23
C SER A 231 -8.04 8.70 -6.78
N ILE A 232 -8.72 7.62 -7.12
CA ILE A 232 -8.13 6.48 -7.82
C ILE A 232 -9.04 6.17 -9.00
N ASP A 233 -8.45 6.00 -10.18
CA ASP A 233 -9.14 5.54 -11.38
C ASP A 233 -8.23 4.60 -12.19
N GLY A 234 -8.73 3.42 -12.55
CA GLY A 234 -7.91 2.48 -13.28
C GLY A 234 -8.57 1.15 -13.58
N THR A 235 -7.77 0.27 -14.19
CA THR A 235 -8.14 -1.12 -14.43
C THR A 235 -7.24 -2.05 -13.67
N SER A 236 -7.72 -3.25 -13.39
CA SER A 236 -6.94 -4.26 -12.71
C SER A 236 -7.46 -5.66 -13.01
N THR A 237 -6.68 -6.67 -12.68
CA THR A 237 -7.08 -8.08 -12.72
C THR A 237 -6.90 -8.67 -11.33
N TRP A 238 -7.99 -9.18 -10.76
CA TRP A 238 -7.95 -9.95 -9.53
C TRP A 238 -7.98 -11.44 -9.87
N THR A 239 -7.06 -12.22 -9.30
CA THR A 239 -7.02 -13.67 -9.48
C THR A 239 -7.02 -14.35 -8.13
N HIS A 240 -7.91 -15.32 -7.93
CA HIS A 240 -7.97 -16.15 -6.73
C HIS A 240 -8.22 -17.60 -7.15
N GLY A 241 -7.27 -18.50 -6.82
CA GLY A 241 -7.28 -19.87 -7.32
C GLY A 241 -7.28 -19.91 -8.86
N THR A 242 -8.27 -20.58 -9.45
CA THR A 242 -8.45 -20.65 -10.91
C THR A 242 -9.34 -19.53 -11.47
N ASN A 243 -9.90 -18.68 -10.61
CA ASN A 243 -10.81 -17.62 -11.03
C ASN A 243 -10.03 -16.33 -11.28
N SER A 244 -10.31 -15.68 -12.42
CA SER A 244 -9.76 -14.37 -12.78
C SER A 244 -10.91 -13.41 -13.10
N TYR A 245 -10.79 -12.18 -12.63
CA TYR A 245 -11.81 -11.14 -12.70
C TYR A 245 -11.17 -9.86 -13.24
N ALA A 246 -11.74 -9.31 -14.31
CA ALA A 246 -11.39 -7.99 -14.79
C ALA A 246 -12.08 -6.94 -13.93
N LEU A 247 -11.32 -5.93 -13.49
CA LEU A 247 -11.78 -4.89 -12.58
C LEU A 247 -11.65 -3.52 -13.25
N THR A 248 -12.65 -2.67 -13.06
CA THR A 248 -12.54 -1.22 -13.22
C THR A 248 -12.77 -0.57 -11.87
N VAL A 249 -11.77 0.16 -11.38
CA VAL A 249 -11.75 0.76 -10.05
C VAL A 249 -11.87 2.26 -10.19
N SER A 250 -12.74 2.87 -9.39
CA SER A 250 -12.85 4.32 -9.27
C SER A 250 -13.20 4.74 -7.85
N THR A 251 -12.91 5.98 -7.49
CA THR A 251 -13.36 6.58 -6.23
C THR A 251 -14.45 7.61 -6.47
N ASN A 252 -15.64 7.41 -5.91
CA ASN A 252 -16.71 8.39 -5.94
C ASN A 252 -17.75 8.13 -4.83
N PRO A 253 -17.82 8.98 -3.77
CA PRO A 253 -16.95 10.13 -3.51
C PRO A 253 -15.48 9.74 -3.33
N VAL A 254 -14.55 10.69 -3.58
CA VAL A 254 -13.11 10.49 -3.33
C VAL A 254 -12.84 10.06 -1.88
N LEU A 255 -11.77 9.30 -1.66
CA LEU A 255 -11.40 8.85 -0.32
C LEU A 255 -10.81 10.01 0.48
N HIS A 256 -11.26 10.24 1.70
CA HIS A 256 -10.63 11.23 2.58
C HIS A 256 -9.63 10.53 3.50
N TYR A 257 -8.35 10.80 3.29
CA TYR A 257 -7.24 10.37 4.13
C TYR A 257 -7.11 11.33 5.31
N ASN A 258 -7.13 10.78 6.52
CA ASN A 258 -6.96 11.54 7.74
C ASN A 258 -5.64 11.17 8.42
N ALA A 259 -4.72 12.13 8.46
CA ALA A 259 -3.38 11.93 9.03
C ALA A 259 -3.41 11.56 10.53
N SER A 260 -4.49 11.91 11.24
CA SER A 260 -4.71 11.59 12.65
C SER A 260 -5.20 10.15 12.88
N CYS A 261 -5.62 9.43 11.83
CA CYS A 261 -6.02 8.04 11.96
C CYS A 261 -4.87 7.19 12.51
N THR A 262 -5.16 6.43 13.56
CA THR A 262 -4.24 5.46 14.17
C THR A 262 -4.51 4.03 13.68
N ALA A 263 -5.72 3.76 13.19
CA ALA A 263 -6.09 2.53 12.50
C ALA A 263 -5.91 2.68 10.98
N ARG A 264 -5.58 1.57 10.31
CA ARG A 264 -5.50 1.47 8.86
C ARG A 264 -6.71 0.68 8.32
N PRO A 265 -7.19 0.94 7.09
CA PRO A 265 -6.83 2.07 6.23
C PRO A 265 -7.16 3.41 6.89
N LYS A 266 -6.32 4.43 6.67
CA LYS A 266 -6.44 5.77 7.27
C LYS A 266 -7.44 6.66 6.53
N PHE A 267 -8.46 6.04 5.95
CA PHE A 267 -9.57 6.73 5.35
C PHE A 267 -10.71 6.79 6.37
N ASP A 268 -11.29 7.97 6.57
CA ASP A 268 -12.46 8.15 7.44
C ASP A 268 -13.75 8.44 6.66
N ALA A 269 -13.66 8.71 5.35
CA ALA A 269 -14.78 8.87 4.46
C ALA A 269 -14.43 8.50 3.01
N GLY A 270 -15.46 8.41 2.17
CA GLY A 270 -15.35 8.16 0.73
C GLY A 270 -15.61 6.71 0.34
N THR A 271 -15.60 6.45 -0.97
CA THR A 271 -16.01 5.16 -1.54
C THR A 271 -15.09 4.71 -2.66
N LEU A 272 -14.60 3.47 -2.58
CA LEU A 272 -14.03 2.75 -3.72
C LEU A 272 -15.13 1.93 -4.37
N LYS A 273 -15.34 2.14 -5.67
CA LYS A 273 -16.26 1.38 -6.50
C LYS A 273 -15.47 0.52 -7.47
N THR A 274 -15.71 -0.77 -7.43
CA THR A 274 -15.08 -1.75 -8.33
C THR A 274 -16.15 -2.41 -9.17
N THR A 275 -16.10 -2.21 -10.49
CA THR A 275 -16.88 -3.02 -11.43
C THR A 275 -16.09 -4.28 -11.74
N VAL A 276 -16.66 -5.43 -11.44
CA VAL A 276 -16.05 -6.76 -11.56
C VAL A 276 -16.70 -7.48 -12.73
N THR A 277 -15.92 -7.94 -13.71
CA THR A 277 -16.42 -8.71 -14.84
C THR A 277 -15.74 -10.08 -14.92
N ARG A 278 -16.54 -11.13 -15.09
CA ARG A 278 -16.09 -12.51 -15.34
C ARG A 278 -17.07 -13.21 -16.26
N ASN A 279 -16.58 -13.82 -17.34
CA ASN A 279 -17.41 -14.55 -18.32
C ASN A 279 -18.65 -13.75 -18.77
N SER A 280 -18.46 -12.46 -19.08
CA SER A 280 -19.52 -11.52 -19.47
C SER A 280 -20.58 -11.20 -18.40
N THR A 281 -20.45 -11.74 -17.18
CA THR A 281 -21.25 -11.35 -16.02
C THR A 281 -20.55 -10.22 -15.29
N THR A 282 -21.30 -9.21 -14.87
CA THR A 282 -20.77 -8.06 -14.14
C THR A 282 -21.40 -7.95 -12.76
N SER A 283 -20.58 -7.57 -11.78
CA SER A 283 -21.00 -7.14 -10.45
C SER A 283 -20.34 -5.82 -10.09
N THR A 284 -20.94 -5.07 -9.19
CA THR A 284 -20.31 -3.92 -8.54
C THR A 284 -20.00 -4.29 -7.10
N VAL A 285 -18.74 -4.11 -6.71
CA VAL A 285 -18.31 -4.14 -5.31
C VAL A 285 -18.06 -2.72 -4.86
N THR A 286 -18.70 -2.32 -3.76
CA THR A 286 -18.57 -0.98 -3.18
C THR A 286 -17.96 -1.10 -1.79
N ILE A 287 -16.85 -0.41 -1.58
CA ILE A 287 -16.13 -0.32 -0.31
C ILE A 287 -16.34 1.11 0.22
N ALA A 288 -17.17 1.26 1.25
CA ALA A 288 -17.52 2.57 1.79
C ALA A 288 -16.85 2.77 3.16
N PHE A 289 -15.99 3.79 3.26
CA PHE A 289 -15.32 4.17 4.50
C PHE A 289 -16.21 5.10 5.33
N THR A 290 -16.32 4.80 6.63
CA THR A 290 -17.21 5.54 7.55
C THR A 290 -16.50 6.09 8.78
N ALA A 291 -15.31 5.57 9.09
CA ALA A 291 -14.40 6.08 10.10
C ALA A 291 -13.00 5.48 9.88
N CYS A 292 -11.98 6.00 10.56
CA CYS A 292 -10.61 5.47 10.50
C CYS A 292 -10.57 3.94 10.67
N GLY A 293 -10.12 3.23 9.64
CA GLY A 293 -10.01 1.77 9.64
C GLY A 293 -11.35 1.03 9.69
N GLN A 294 -12.46 1.70 9.39
CA GLN A 294 -13.80 1.12 9.35
C GLN A 294 -14.42 1.34 7.97
N TYR A 295 -14.85 0.25 7.35
CA TYR A 295 -15.53 0.26 6.07
C TYR A 295 -16.49 -0.91 5.94
N THR A 296 -17.45 -0.78 5.03
CA THR A 296 -18.33 -1.88 4.61
C THR A 296 -18.03 -2.28 3.18
N VAL A 297 -18.24 -3.55 2.87
CA VAL A 297 -18.16 -4.08 1.50
C VAL A 297 -19.56 -4.50 1.10
N THR A 298 -20.03 -4.08 -0.07
CA THR A 298 -21.34 -4.50 -0.60
C THR A 298 -21.18 -4.96 -2.03
N ARG A 299 -21.99 -5.93 -2.46
CA ARG A 299 -21.94 -6.51 -3.81
C ARG A 299 -23.32 -6.51 -4.46
N SER A 300 -23.45 -5.86 -5.60
CA SER A 300 -24.66 -5.81 -6.44
C SER A 300 -24.41 -6.23 -7.87
#